data_AF-A0AAE0PYK4-F1
#
_entry.id   AF-A0AAE0PYK4-F1
#
_cell.length_a   1.000
_cell.length_b   1.000
_cell.length_c   1.000
_cell.angle_alpha   90.00
_cell.angle_beta   90.00
_cell.angle_gamma   90.00
#
_symmetry.space_group_name_H-M   'P 1'
#
loop_
_entity.id
_entity.type
_entity.pdbx_description
1 polymer ?
#
loop_
_entity_poly.entity_id
_entity_poly.type
_entity_poly.pdbx_seq_one_letter_code
_entity_poly.pdbx_strand_id
1 'polypeptide(L)'
;MDPATSASGGQPLHSRTNKDFSNSAALCFTESWLNDAIPDNALHLLGFQLFRADRVAESAGKSRGGGTCVYINERWCTDVTALKKTCCPDLEAFFITCKPFYSPREFSSFILVSVYIPPQAHVSSALQHLADQITHTEQQHPDSVIIILGDFNKANLSHELPKFKQYISCPTRDKNILDHCYTTIKDAYRSVPRGALGLSDHCLVHLLPTYRPKSAKPIVRTVKRWTCKTKQDLQACFECTDWSILEAAVTDLDELTETVTSYISFCEDMCIPTRTYLTFNNDKPWFTSKLRHLRQAKEDAFRNGDRVLYNQARNILNKEIRVAKRGYAKKLEKQFLSNDPASVWKGLKDITIYKTPSPSTEANQQLSEGLNEIYCRFETAGLTPHAPSENLSTQPLTPPATPPCTSDQ
;
A
#
# COMPACT_ATOMS: atom_id res chain seq x y z
N MET A 1 54.29 -37.67 16.99
CA MET A 1 53.31 -36.84 17.73
C MET A 1 52.57 -36.00 16.71
N ASP A 2 51.47 -36.56 16.22
CA ASP A 2 50.36 -35.82 15.62
C ASP A 2 49.54 -35.17 16.77
N PRO A 3 48.76 -34.09 16.56
CA PRO A 3 47.82 -34.03 15.44
C PRO A 3 47.67 -32.69 14.69
N ALA A 4 47.58 -32.85 13.37
CA ALA A 4 46.58 -32.29 12.45
C ALA A 4 45.52 -31.35 13.06
N THR A 5 45.57 -30.07 12.66
CA THR A 5 44.46 -29.12 12.79
C THR A 5 43.56 -29.23 11.56
N SER A 6 42.36 -29.73 11.80
CA SER A 6 41.28 -29.92 10.84
C SER A 6 40.86 -28.62 10.15
N ALA A 7 40.74 -28.70 8.83
CA ALA A 7 40.07 -27.71 7.99
C ALA A 7 38.60 -27.52 8.44
N SER A 8 38.28 -26.35 8.96
CA SER A 8 36.90 -25.91 9.12
C SER A 8 36.43 -25.30 7.79
N GLY A 9 35.65 -26.07 7.03
CA GLY A 9 34.91 -25.56 5.88
C GLY A 9 34.04 -24.38 6.31
N GLY A 10 34.32 -23.21 5.73
CA GLY A 10 33.51 -22.02 5.90
C GLY A 10 32.11 -22.28 5.36
N GLN A 11 31.13 -22.34 6.26
CA GLN A 11 29.73 -22.26 5.86
C GLN A 11 29.49 -20.90 5.21
N PRO A 12 28.75 -20.83 4.08
CA PRO A 12 28.38 -19.56 3.49
C PRO A 12 27.54 -18.79 4.52
N LEU A 13 27.97 -17.57 4.85
CA LEU A 13 27.18 -16.63 5.63
C LEU A 13 25.82 -16.48 4.93
N HIS A 14 24.79 -17.17 5.43
CA HIS A 14 23.42 -16.84 5.10
C HIS A 14 23.21 -15.40 5.60
N SER A 15 23.25 -14.45 4.66
CA SER A 15 23.00 -13.05 4.93
C SER A 15 21.66 -12.96 5.65
N ARG A 16 21.69 -12.60 6.92
CA ARG A 16 20.49 -12.15 7.62
C ARG A 16 20.05 -10.90 6.88
N THR A 17 19.12 -11.06 5.94
CA THR A 17 18.48 -9.93 5.27
C THR A 17 17.93 -9.02 6.34
N ASN A 18 18.55 -7.85 6.46
CA ASN A 18 18.08 -6.82 7.37
C ASN A 18 16.72 -6.37 6.85
N LYS A 19 15.66 -6.81 7.54
CA LYS A 19 14.27 -6.62 7.11
C LYS A 19 13.88 -5.16 6.95
N ASP A 20 14.58 -4.26 7.64
CA ASP A 20 14.36 -2.83 7.52
C ASP A 20 14.70 -2.35 6.11
N PHE A 21 15.84 -2.79 5.55
CA PHE A 21 16.33 -2.33 4.24
C PHE A 21 15.80 -3.15 3.06
N SER A 22 15.48 -4.43 3.26
CA SER A 22 14.94 -5.28 2.18
C SER A 22 13.57 -4.81 1.66
N ASN A 23 12.88 -3.98 2.43
CA ASN A 23 11.57 -3.42 2.06
C ASN A 23 11.65 -1.94 1.67
N SER A 24 12.84 -1.33 1.66
CA SER A 24 13.02 0.03 1.17
C SER A 24 12.78 0.08 -0.34
N ALA A 25 12.15 1.16 -0.81
CA ALA A 25 11.83 1.37 -2.22
C ALA A 25 13.11 1.55 -3.07
N ALA A 26 14.05 2.34 -2.55
CA ALA A 26 15.35 2.56 -3.16
C ALA A 26 16.43 2.63 -2.07
N LEU A 27 17.67 2.31 -2.43
CA LEU A 27 18.87 2.53 -1.63
C LEU A 27 19.81 3.42 -2.42
N CYS A 28 20.32 4.48 -1.81
CA CYS A 28 21.22 5.44 -2.45
C CYS A 28 22.56 5.41 -1.72
N PHE A 29 23.65 5.25 -2.47
CA PHE A 29 25.01 5.22 -1.95
C PHE A 29 25.86 6.26 -2.67
N THR A 30 26.56 7.07 -1.88
CA THR A 30 27.60 7.98 -2.33
C THR A 30 28.97 7.39 -2.00
N GLU A 31 30.00 7.83 -2.71
CA GLU A 31 31.33 7.23 -2.64
C GLU A 31 31.27 5.71 -2.82
N SER A 32 30.77 5.27 -3.97
CA SER A 32 30.69 3.85 -4.30
C SER A 32 32.08 3.25 -4.60
N TRP A 33 33.05 4.07 -5.03
CA TRP A 33 34.40 3.69 -5.47
C TRP A 33 34.38 2.65 -6.60
N LEU A 34 33.26 2.55 -7.31
CA LEU A 34 33.07 1.67 -8.44
C LEU A 34 33.70 2.25 -9.70
N ASN A 35 34.06 1.36 -10.62
CA ASN A 35 34.63 1.68 -11.93
C ASN A 35 34.33 0.55 -12.92
N ASP A 36 34.51 0.80 -14.21
CA ASP A 36 34.17 -0.13 -15.29
C ASP A 36 34.85 -1.51 -15.18
N ALA A 37 35.95 -1.64 -14.42
CA ALA A 37 36.59 -2.94 -14.18
C ALA A 37 35.80 -3.83 -13.21
N ILE A 38 34.86 -3.27 -12.44
CA ILE A 38 33.97 -4.01 -11.55
C ILE A 38 32.66 -4.29 -12.30
N PRO A 39 32.39 -5.56 -12.68
CA PRO A 39 31.17 -5.90 -13.41
C PRO A 39 29.94 -5.85 -12.50
N ASP A 40 28.79 -5.48 -13.06
CA ASP A 40 27.54 -5.32 -12.30
C ASP A 40 27.06 -6.63 -11.65
N ASN A 41 27.41 -7.79 -12.21
CA ASN A 41 27.09 -9.09 -11.63
C ASN A 41 27.73 -9.32 -10.25
N ALA A 42 28.90 -8.71 -9.99
CA ALA A 42 29.58 -8.77 -8.71
C ALA A 42 28.88 -7.92 -7.64
N LEU A 43 28.04 -6.98 -8.08
CA LEU A 43 27.29 -6.04 -7.23
C LEU A 43 25.81 -6.42 -7.12
N HIS A 44 25.44 -7.62 -7.57
CA HIS A 44 24.05 -8.04 -7.60
C HIS A 44 23.47 -8.18 -6.18
N LEU A 45 22.43 -7.41 -5.90
CA LEU A 45 21.61 -7.52 -4.71
C LEU A 45 20.25 -8.12 -5.07
N LEU A 46 19.92 -9.27 -4.50
CA LEU A 46 18.68 -9.99 -4.82
C LEU A 46 17.44 -9.13 -4.56
N GLY A 47 16.60 -8.97 -5.58
CA GLY A 47 15.38 -8.16 -5.54
C GLY A 47 15.59 -6.66 -5.75
N PHE A 48 16.80 -6.26 -6.16
CA PHE A 48 17.14 -4.88 -6.50
C PHE A 48 17.84 -4.78 -7.85
N GLN A 49 17.49 -3.74 -8.61
CA GLN A 49 18.17 -3.35 -9.84
C GLN A 49 19.21 -2.27 -9.53
N LEU A 50 20.46 -2.48 -9.96
CA LEU A 50 21.55 -1.54 -9.78
C LEU A 50 21.61 -0.52 -10.92
N PHE A 51 21.71 0.75 -10.56
CA PHE A 51 22.06 1.85 -11.45
C PHE A 51 23.24 2.60 -10.85
N ARG A 52 24.29 2.85 -11.63
CA ARG A 52 25.51 3.52 -11.16
C ARG A 52 25.96 4.65 -12.07
N ALA A 53 26.54 5.66 -11.44
CA ALA A 53 27.28 6.74 -12.07
C ALA A 53 28.68 6.76 -11.44
N ASP A 54 29.59 6.06 -12.08
CA ASP A 54 30.97 5.99 -11.63
C ASP A 54 31.70 7.29 -11.92
N ARG A 55 32.70 7.60 -11.09
CA ARG A 55 33.52 8.80 -11.31
C ARG A 55 34.37 8.62 -12.58
N VAL A 56 34.30 9.61 -13.46
CA VAL A 56 35.18 9.73 -14.62
C VAL A 56 36.34 10.66 -14.24
N ALA A 57 37.56 10.11 -14.20
CA ALA A 57 38.73 10.83 -13.69
C ALA A 57 39.05 12.11 -14.48
N GLU A 58 38.85 12.07 -15.80
CA GLU A 58 39.12 13.18 -16.72
C GLU A 58 38.22 14.38 -16.44
N SER A 59 36.94 14.16 -16.19
CA SER A 59 35.96 15.24 -15.96
C SER A 59 35.91 15.71 -14.51
N ALA A 60 36.23 14.84 -13.55
CA ALA A 60 36.26 15.17 -12.13
C ALA A 60 37.58 15.83 -11.66
N GLY A 61 38.64 15.76 -12.46
CA GLY A 61 39.98 16.23 -12.07
C GLY A 61 40.59 15.45 -10.90
N LYS A 62 40.02 14.29 -10.54
CA LYS A 62 40.44 13.43 -9.43
C LYS A 62 40.36 11.96 -9.83
N SER A 63 41.44 11.23 -9.58
CA SER A 63 41.57 9.81 -9.94
C SER A 63 41.19 8.82 -8.85
N ARG A 64 40.85 9.28 -7.63
CA ARG A 64 40.56 8.40 -6.48
C ARG A 64 39.23 8.75 -5.82
N GLY A 65 38.46 7.72 -5.46
CA GLY A 65 37.18 7.81 -4.75
C GLY A 65 36.02 8.30 -5.60
N GLY A 66 34.88 8.57 -4.95
CA GLY A 66 33.66 9.08 -5.59
C GLY A 66 32.79 8.00 -6.22
N GLY A 67 31.94 8.43 -7.14
CA GLY A 67 30.89 7.64 -7.75
C GLY A 67 29.64 7.59 -6.87
N THR A 68 28.49 7.47 -7.51
CA THR A 68 27.20 7.25 -6.85
C THR A 68 26.50 6.05 -7.44
N CYS A 69 25.73 5.34 -6.63
CA CYS A 69 24.86 4.28 -7.13
C CYS A 69 23.53 4.22 -6.39
N VAL A 70 22.52 3.76 -7.11
CA VAL A 70 21.16 3.63 -6.63
C VAL A 70 20.68 2.22 -6.93
N TYR A 71 20.17 1.55 -5.91
CA TYR A 71 19.50 0.27 -6.05
C TYR A 71 17.99 0.49 -5.96
N ILE A 72 17.24 0.02 -6.95
CA ILE A 72 15.78 0.13 -7.00
C ILE A 72 15.15 -1.22 -6.68
N ASN A 73 14.24 -1.25 -5.71
CA ASN A 73 13.56 -2.48 -5.32
C ASN A 73 12.58 -2.92 -6.42
N GLU A 74 12.76 -4.13 -6.93
CA GLU A 74 11.94 -4.69 -8.01
C GLU A 74 10.47 -4.84 -7.62
N ARG A 75 10.15 -4.87 -6.33
CA ARG A 75 8.75 -4.91 -5.85
C ARG A 75 8.07 -3.54 -5.86
N TRP A 76 8.86 -2.47 -5.91
CA TRP A 76 8.35 -1.11 -5.96
C TRP A 76 8.25 -0.64 -7.41
N CYS A 77 9.31 -0.83 -8.19
CA CYS A 77 9.41 -0.31 -9.55
C CYS A 77 10.35 -1.17 -10.40
N THR A 78 9.94 -1.46 -11.64
CA THR A 78 10.80 -2.06 -12.67
C THR A 78 11.01 -1.17 -13.88
N ASP A 79 10.14 -0.18 -14.10
CA ASP A 79 10.28 0.82 -15.16
C ASP A 79 11.15 1.97 -14.64
N VAL A 80 12.45 1.84 -14.86
CA VAL A 80 13.48 2.75 -14.37
C VAL A 80 14.35 3.19 -15.54
N THR A 81 14.57 4.49 -15.68
CA THR A 81 15.41 5.06 -16.74
C THR A 81 16.40 6.06 -16.16
N ALA A 82 17.68 5.90 -16.49
CA ALA A 82 18.72 6.88 -16.18
C ALA A 82 18.52 8.12 -17.07
N LEU A 83 18.26 9.27 -16.46
CA LEU A 83 18.01 10.51 -17.19
C LEU A 83 19.30 11.23 -17.53
N LYS A 84 20.17 11.39 -16.52
CA LYS A 84 21.38 12.21 -16.64
C LYS A 84 22.41 11.82 -15.60
N LYS A 85 23.69 11.89 -15.98
CA LYS A 85 24.86 11.77 -15.11
C LYS A 85 25.68 13.06 -15.19
N THR A 86 26.09 13.57 -14.05
CA THR A 86 26.97 14.74 -13.91
C THR A 86 28.18 14.31 -13.11
N CYS A 87 29.37 14.57 -13.62
CA CYS A 87 30.63 14.28 -12.93
C CYS A 87 31.61 15.42 -13.23
N CYS A 88 31.67 16.40 -12.34
CA CYS A 88 32.62 17.50 -12.39
C CYS A 88 33.36 17.64 -11.05
N PRO A 89 34.41 18.47 -10.95
CA PRO A 89 35.25 18.55 -9.75
C PRO A 89 34.51 18.89 -8.45
N ASP A 90 33.40 19.62 -8.58
CA ASP A 90 32.61 20.14 -7.47
C ASP A 90 31.29 19.39 -7.23
N LEU A 91 30.82 18.59 -8.20
CA LEU A 91 29.51 17.94 -8.15
C LEU A 91 29.50 16.61 -8.91
N GLU A 92 29.06 15.57 -8.21
CA GLU A 92 28.60 14.33 -8.82
C GLU A 92 27.11 14.17 -8.57
N ALA A 93 26.34 14.03 -9.65
CA ALA A 93 24.89 13.89 -9.55
C ALA A 93 24.38 12.84 -10.54
N PHE A 94 23.45 12.00 -10.09
CA PHE A 94 22.86 10.95 -10.91
C PHE A 94 21.33 10.97 -10.81
N PHE A 95 20.68 11.20 -11.94
CA PHE A 95 19.25 11.36 -12.07
C PHE A 95 18.64 10.11 -12.67
N ILE A 96 17.64 9.55 -11.98
CA ILE A 96 16.92 8.35 -12.41
C ILE A 96 15.43 8.61 -12.27
N THR A 97 14.66 8.40 -13.33
CA THR A 97 13.19 8.34 -13.24
C THR A 97 12.74 6.91 -12.98
N CYS A 98 11.76 6.77 -12.09
CA CYS A 98 11.13 5.53 -11.70
C CYS A 98 9.62 5.70 -11.90
N LYS A 99 8.97 4.72 -12.54
CA LYS A 99 7.51 4.62 -12.61
C LYS A 99 7.04 3.40 -11.81
N PRO A 100 6.69 3.58 -10.53
CA PRO A 100 6.29 2.47 -9.66
C PRO A 100 4.97 1.84 -10.11
N PHE A 101 4.75 0.58 -9.73
CA PHE A 101 3.48 -0.12 -10.01
C PHE A 101 2.26 0.56 -9.38
N TYR A 102 2.48 1.28 -8.28
CA TYR A 102 1.44 1.97 -7.53
C TYR A 102 1.93 3.38 -7.18
N SER A 103 1.64 4.36 -8.04
CA SER A 103 1.80 5.78 -7.74
C SER A 103 0.44 6.41 -7.39
N PRO A 104 0.42 7.45 -6.54
CA PRO A 104 -0.73 8.35 -6.45
C PRO A 104 -1.07 8.92 -7.84
N ARG A 105 -2.35 9.16 -8.13
CA ARG A 105 -2.81 9.64 -9.45
C ARG A 105 -2.22 11.01 -9.81
N GLU A 106 -1.79 11.74 -8.79
CA GLU A 106 -1.20 13.07 -8.89
C GLU A 106 0.22 13.05 -9.48
N PHE A 107 0.88 11.89 -9.54
CA PHE A 107 2.27 11.79 -9.97
C PHE A 107 2.45 10.79 -11.11
N SER A 108 3.05 11.27 -12.19
CA SER A 108 3.37 10.47 -13.38
C SER A 108 4.62 9.61 -13.16
N SER A 109 5.61 10.10 -12.41
CA SER A 109 6.84 9.37 -12.08
C SER A 109 7.53 9.96 -10.84
N PHE A 110 8.54 9.24 -10.34
CA PHE A 110 9.42 9.67 -9.26
C PHE A 110 10.84 9.81 -9.80
N ILE A 111 11.45 10.98 -9.66
CA ILE A 111 12.82 11.23 -10.05
C ILE A 111 13.69 11.21 -8.79
N LEU A 112 14.57 10.23 -8.71
CA LEU A 112 15.58 10.13 -7.67
C LEU A 112 16.87 10.79 -8.17
N VAL A 113 17.42 11.68 -7.35
CA VAL A 113 18.68 12.37 -7.65
C VAL A 113 19.68 12.01 -6.55
N SER A 114 20.67 11.19 -6.89
CA SER A 114 21.79 10.88 -6.01
C SER A 114 22.86 11.95 -6.16
N VAL A 115 23.27 12.59 -5.07
CA VAL A 115 24.21 13.72 -5.07
C VAL A 115 25.39 13.45 -4.17
N TYR A 116 26.59 13.74 -4.65
CA TYR A 116 27.81 13.79 -3.86
C TYR A 116 28.56 15.08 -4.16
N ILE A 117 28.77 15.92 -3.13
CA ILE A 117 29.56 17.14 -3.21
C ILE A 117 30.86 16.92 -2.44
N PRO A 118 32.03 16.90 -3.11
CA PRO A 118 33.31 16.69 -2.42
C PRO A 118 33.58 17.74 -1.33
N PRO A 119 34.28 17.39 -0.24
CA PRO A 119 34.52 18.31 0.88
C PRO A 119 35.39 19.53 0.54
N GLN A 120 36.12 19.45 -0.58
CA GLN A 120 36.98 20.51 -1.15
C GLN A 120 36.32 21.25 -2.31
N ALA A 121 35.04 21.00 -2.60
CA ALA A 121 34.33 21.61 -3.71
C ALA A 121 34.06 23.10 -3.45
N HIS A 122 33.96 23.86 -4.54
CA HIS A 122 33.41 25.21 -4.54
C HIS A 122 31.89 25.16 -4.35
N VAL A 123 31.45 25.22 -3.09
CA VAL A 123 30.05 25.02 -2.67
C VAL A 123 29.05 25.84 -3.50
N SER A 124 29.30 27.13 -3.74
CA SER A 124 28.39 27.98 -4.52
C SER A 124 28.25 27.51 -5.97
N SER A 125 29.35 27.08 -6.60
CA SER A 125 29.31 26.55 -7.97
C SER A 125 28.58 25.21 -8.03
N ALA A 126 28.85 24.31 -7.07
CA ALA A 126 28.17 23.03 -6.97
C ALA A 126 26.66 23.19 -6.78
N LEU A 127 26.25 24.09 -5.87
CA LEU A 127 24.84 24.35 -5.58
C LEU A 127 24.11 25.02 -6.75
N GLN A 128 24.71 26.02 -7.40
CA GLN A 128 24.14 26.64 -8.59
C GLN A 128 23.96 25.60 -9.70
N HIS A 129 25.00 24.83 -9.99
CA HIS A 129 24.94 23.80 -11.03
C HIS A 129 23.88 22.74 -10.71
N LEU A 130 23.78 22.30 -9.46
CA LEU A 130 22.72 21.37 -9.05
C LEU A 130 21.33 22.00 -9.18
N ALA A 131 21.15 23.25 -8.76
CA ALA A 131 19.88 23.96 -8.84
C ALA A 131 19.40 24.15 -10.29
N ASP A 132 20.31 24.50 -11.20
CA ASP A 132 20.02 24.62 -12.63
C ASP A 132 19.56 23.27 -13.21
N GLN A 133 20.23 22.17 -12.83
CA GLN A 133 19.87 20.83 -13.26
C GLN A 133 18.51 20.38 -12.73
N ILE A 134 18.20 20.66 -11.46
CA ILE A 134 16.90 20.34 -10.86
C ILE A 134 15.79 21.16 -11.52
N THR A 135 16.00 22.45 -11.70
CA THR A 135 15.02 23.35 -12.35
C THR A 135 14.72 22.92 -13.78
N HIS A 136 15.76 22.58 -14.55
CA HIS A 136 15.58 22.04 -15.90
C HIS A 136 14.81 20.71 -15.89
N THR A 137 15.09 19.84 -14.91
CA THR A 137 14.41 18.55 -14.77
C THR A 137 12.93 18.73 -14.38
N GLU A 138 12.60 19.67 -13.50
CA GLU A 138 11.21 20.02 -13.17
C GLU A 138 10.45 20.52 -14.41
N GLN A 139 11.10 21.29 -15.29
CA GLN A 139 10.48 21.78 -16.53
C GLN A 139 10.21 20.66 -17.54
N GLN A 140 11.13 19.69 -17.68
CA GLN A 140 10.96 18.55 -18.58
C GLN A 140 9.96 17.51 -18.05
N HIS A 141 9.79 17.43 -16.73
CA HIS A 141 8.95 16.45 -16.07
C HIS A 141 8.04 17.11 -15.01
N PRO A 142 7.08 17.96 -15.42
CA PRO A 142 6.28 18.79 -14.49
C PRO A 142 5.41 17.97 -13.53
N ASP A 143 4.93 16.80 -13.96
CA ASP A 143 4.09 15.91 -13.15
C ASP A 143 4.89 14.86 -12.38
N SER A 144 6.21 15.05 -12.24
CA SER A 144 7.09 14.11 -11.54
C SER A 144 7.56 14.64 -10.20
N VAL A 145 7.64 13.76 -9.21
CA VAL A 145 8.16 14.12 -7.88
C VAL A 145 9.67 13.96 -7.87
N ILE A 146 10.39 15.03 -7.57
CA ILE A 146 11.85 14.98 -7.40
C ILE A 146 12.20 14.75 -5.92
N ILE A 147 13.08 13.77 -5.68
CA ILE A 147 13.65 13.44 -4.38
C ILE A 147 15.17 13.45 -4.53
N ILE A 148 15.83 14.38 -3.86
CA ILE A 148 17.28 14.58 -3.93
C ILE A 148 17.89 14.02 -2.65
N LEU A 149 18.89 13.15 -2.77
CA LEU A 149 19.46 12.37 -1.68
C LEU A 149 20.98 12.30 -1.84
N GLY A 150 21.71 12.38 -0.73
CA GLY A 150 23.13 12.03 -0.72
C GLY A 150 23.95 12.89 0.23
N ASP A 151 25.25 12.91 0.03
CA ASP A 151 26.21 13.60 0.90
C ASP A 151 26.57 14.97 0.31
N PHE A 152 26.12 16.01 1.01
CA PHE A 152 26.33 17.40 0.64
C PHE A 152 27.57 18.00 1.31
N ASN A 153 28.22 17.26 2.23
CA ASN A 153 29.30 17.76 3.06
C ASN A 153 28.93 19.10 3.72
N LYS A 154 29.50 20.21 3.22
CA LYS A 154 29.29 21.57 3.77
C LYS A 154 28.14 22.33 3.08
N ALA A 155 27.60 21.80 2.00
CA ALA A 155 26.63 22.49 1.16
C ALA A 155 25.21 22.40 1.73
N ASN A 156 24.39 23.41 1.48
CA ASN A 156 22.97 23.41 1.83
C ASN A 156 22.16 23.98 0.67
N LEU A 157 21.28 23.15 0.11
CA LEU A 157 20.50 23.48 -1.09
C LEU A 157 19.29 24.38 -0.80
N SER A 158 18.94 24.61 0.46
CA SER A 158 17.73 25.36 0.83
C SER A 158 17.71 26.81 0.34
N HIS A 159 18.88 27.43 0.14
CA HIS A 159 18.94 28.80 -0.38
C HIS A 159 18.68 28.86 -1.89
N GLU A 160 19.29 27.97 -2.66
CA GLU A 160 19.12 27.94 -4.13
C GLU A 160 17.76 27.36 -4.55
N LEU A 161 17.21 26.41 -3.78
CA LEU A 161 15.90 25.81 -4.04
C LEU A 161 14.99 25.88 -2.80
N PRO A 162 14.42 27.05 -2.46
CA PRO A 162 13.59 27.22 -1.26
C PRO A 162 12.32 26.36 -1.22
N LYS A 163 11.83 25.93 -2.39
CA LYS A 163 10.68 25.02 -2.52
C LYS A 163 10.97 23.63 -1.96
N PHE A 164 12.22 23.22 -1.96
CA PHE A 164 12.66 21.89 -1.55
C PHE A 164 13.01 21.88 -0.06
N LYS A 165 12.31 21.04 0.70
CA LYS A 165 12.48 20.94 2.16
C LYS A 165 13.45 19.82 2.52
N GLN A 166 14.37 20.09 3.45
CA GLN A 166 15.30 19.11 3.99
C GLN A 166 14.61 18.21 5.04
N TYR A 167 14.81 16.89 4.93
CA TYR A 167 14.16 15.88 5.80
C TYR A 167 15.11 15.09 6.72
N ILE A 168 16.43 15.26 6.57
CA ILE A 168 17.41 14.65 7.47
C ILE A 168 17.75 15.65 8.57
N SER A 169 17.43 15.29 9.81
CA SER A 169 17.63 16.11 11.01
C SER A 169 18.46 15.42 12.09
N CYS A 170 19.01 14.24 11.80
CA CYS A 170 19.87 13.47 12.71
C CYS A 170 21.33 13.52 12.24
N PRO A 171 22.31 13.44 13.17
CA PRO A 171 23.72 13.36 12.79
C PRO A 171 23.99 12.14 11.92
N THR A 172 24.76 12.33 10.85
CA THR A 172 25.09 11.30 9.88
C THR A 172 26.58 10.97 9.88
N ARG A 173 27.44 11.90 10.31
CA ARG A 173 28.85 11.65 10.60
C ARG A 173 29.23 12.39 11.88
N ASP A 174 29.71 11.66 12.89
CA ASP A 174 29.95 12.19 14.23
C ASP A 174 28.75 12.97 14.78
N LYS A 175 28.88 14.29 14.94
CA LYS A 175 27.84 15.22 15.40
C LYS A 175 27.25 16.07 14.27
N ASN A 176 27.71 15.88 13.04
CA ASN A 176 27.35 16.70 11.88
C ASN A 176 26.27 16.03 11.02
N ILE A 177 25.46 16.84 10.35
CA ILE A 177 24.44 16.41 9.38
C ILE A 177 24.97 16.75 7.98
N LEU A 178 25.67 15.80 7.39
CA LEU A 178 26.29 15.97 6.06
C LEU A 178 25.41 15.40 4.95
N ASP A 179 24.68 14.32 5.24
CA ASP A 179 23.76 13.70 4.30
C ASP A 179 22.38 14.37 4.37
N HIS A 180 21.89 14.82 3.22
CA HIS A 180 20.61 15.53 3.12
C HIS A 180 19.62 14.77 2.24
N CYS A 181 18.34 15.04 2.48
CA CYS A 181 17.22 14.60 1.65
C CYS A 181 16.30 15.79 1.40
N TYR A 182 16.14 16.17 0.14
CA TYR A 182 15.29 17.29 -0.28
C TYR A 182 14.12 16.81 -1.14
N THR A 183 12.91 17.30 -0.86
CA THR A 183 11.74 17.12 -1.73
C THR A 183 10.70 18.23 -1.50
N THR A 184 9.79 18.41 -2.45
CA THR A 184 8.74 19.44 -2.42
C THR A 184 7.49 18.99 -1.64
N ILE A 185 7.31 17.67 -1.45
CA ILE A 185 6.20 17.11 -0.68
C ILE A 185 6.34 17.54 0.77
N LYS A 186 5.28 18.09 1.37
CA LYS A 186 5.24 18.46 2.80
C LYS A 186 5.13 17.23 3.69
N ASP A 187 5.84 17.25 4.81
CA ASP A 187 5.90 16.17 5.79
C ASP A 187 6.20 14.81 5.14
N ALA A 188 7.02 14.76 4.09
CA ALA A 188 7.22 13.53 3.32
C ALA A 188 7.83 12.41 4.15
N TYR A 189 8.90 12.71 4.89
CA TYR A 189 9.72 11.70 5.56
C TYR A 189 10.04 12.03 7.02
N ARG A 190 10.20 10.97 7.81
CA ARG A 190 10.92 10.99 9.08
C ARG A 190 12.26 10.30 8.86
N SER A 191 13.36 11.00 9.15
CA SER A 191 14.69 10.41 9.15
C SER A 191 14.94 9.62 10.43
N VAL A 192 15.50 8.42 10.29
CA VAL A 192 15.91 7.58 11.41
C VAL A 192 17.34 7.08 11.15
N PRO A 193 18.31 7.41 12.01
CA PRO A 193 19.67 6.92 11.83
C PRO A 193 19.74 5.40 12.05
N ARG A 194 20.66 4.77 11.35
CA ARG A 194 20.98 3.36 11.39
C ARG A 194 22.51 3.20 11.42
N GLY A 195 22.99 2.08 11.95
CA GLY A 195 24.42 1.81 11.99
C GLY A 195 25.04 1.88 10.60
N ALA A 196 26.30 2.33 10.55
CA ALA A 196 27.07 2.41 9.32
C ALA A 196 27.16 1.05 8.61
N LEU A 197 27.27 1.11 7.28
CA LEU A 197 27.47 -0.09 6.47
C LEU A 197 28.97 -0.38 6.36
N GLY A 198 29.38 -1.57 6.82
CA GLY A 198 30.78 -2.00 6.72
C GLY A 198 31.73 -1.08 7.49
N LEU A 199 32.68 -0.47 6.77
CA LEU A 199 33.71 0.43 7.31
C LEU A 199 33.42 1.92 7.04
N SER A 200 32.21 2.25 6.60
CA SER A 200 31.81 3.64 6.40
C SER A 200 31.89 4.43 7.71
N ASP A 201 32.37 5.66 7.64
CA ASP A 201 32.34 6.63 8.74
C ASP A 201 31.02 7.42 8.78
N HIS A 202 30.13 7.20 7.80
CA HIS A 202 28.77 7.73 7.80
C HIS A 202 27.76 6.68 8.30
N CYS A 203 26.83 7.11 9.13
CA CYS A 203 25.64 6.37 9.48
C CYS A 203 24.69 6.28 8.29
N LEU A 204 24.01 5.15 8.14
CA LEU A 204 22.91 5.05 7.19
C LEU A 204 21.71 5.86 7.70
N VAL A 205 21.00 6.55 6.82
CA VAL A 205 19.75 7.23 7.15
C VAL A 205 18.57 6.52 6.50
N HIS A 206 17.66 6.00 7.33
CA HIS A 206 16.43 5.39 6.84
C HIS A 206 15.31 6.45 6.84
N LEU A 207 14.89 6.84 5.64
CA LEU A 207 13.76 7.74 5.41
C LEU A 207 12.45 6.95 5.42
N LEU A 208 11.64 7.14 6.47
CA LEU A 208 10.33 6.50 6.58
C LEU A 208 9.24 7.49 6.16
N PRO A 209 8.30 7.13 5.27
CA PRO A 209 7.21 8.02 4.94
C PRO A 209 6.39 8.34 6.19
N THR A 210 6.08 9.62 6.43
CA THR A 210 5.21 9.98 7.57
C THR A 210 3.77 9.56 7.33
N TYR A 211 3.36 9.51 6.06
CA TYR A 211 2.05 9.02 5.66
C TYR A 211 1.94 7.55 6.02
N ARG A 212 1.22 7.29 7.11
CA ARG A 212 0.70 5.96 7.39
C ARG A 212 -0.63 5.86 6.66
N PRO A 213 -0.82 4.89 5.75
CA PRO A 213 -2.16 4.65 5.21
C PRO A 213 -3.10 4.48 6.39
N LYS A 214 -4.19 5.25 6.42
CA LYS A 214 -5.21 5.13 7.46
C LYS A 214 -5.63 3.66 7.47
N SER A 215 -5.17 2.90 8.47
CA SER A 215 -5.73 1.59 8.72
C SER A 215 -7.21 1.83 8.92
N ALA A 216 -8.06 1.25 8.07
CA ALA A 216 -9.49 1.46 8.19
C ALA A 216 -9.90 1.16 9.63
N LYS A 217 -10.64 2.09 10.24
CA LYS A 217 -11.08 1.95 11.63
C LYS A 217 -11.74 0.58 11.78
N PRO A 218 -11.45 -0.18 12.85
CA PRO A 218 -12.10 -1.46 13.06
C PRO A 218 -13.61 -1.26 13.06
N ILE A 219 -14.30 -2.06 12.24
CA ILE A 219 -15.75 -2.04 12.18
C ILE A 219 -16.23 -2.86 13.37
N VAL A 220 -16.96 -2.21 14.27
CA VAL A 220 -17.70 -2.88 15.34
C VAL A 220 -18.82 -3.66 14.66
N ARG A 221 -18.79 -4.99 14.74
CA ARG A 221 -19.89 -5.83 14.30
C ARG A 221 -20.56 -6.47 15.50
N THR A 222 -21.88 -6.35 15.52
CA THR A 222 -22.76 -6.90 16.52
C THR A 222 -23.49 -8.09 15.88
N VAL A 223 -23.33 -9.29 16.44
CA VAL A 223 -23.98 -10.50 15.88
C VAL A 223 -24.61 -11.30 17.01
N LYS A 224 -25.85 -11.77 16.78
CA LYS A 224 -26.55 -12.72 17.65
C LYS A 224 -25.80 -14.06 17.68
N ARG A 225 -25.46 -14.55 18.87
CA ARG A 225 -24.68 -15.79 19.01
C ARG A 225 -25.59 -17.02 19.10
N TRP A 226 -25.79 -17.68 17.97
CA TRP A 226 -26.51 -18.95 17.91
C TRP A 226 -25.67 -20.12 18.43
N THR A 227 -26.16 -20.77 19.49
CA THR A 227 -25.62 -22.02 20.07
C THR A 227 -26.75 -23.04 20.19
N CYS A 228 -26.44 -24.32 20.43
CA CYS A 228 -27.50 -25.32 20.64
C CYS A 228 -28.40 -24.94 21.82
N LYS A 229 -27.81 -24.41 22.91
CA LYS A 229 -28.55 -23.93 24.07
C LYS A 229 -29.49 -22.78 23.74
N THR A 230 -29.00 -21.72 23.08
CA THR A 230 -29.85 -20.55 22.76
C THR A 230 -30.95 -20.89 21.77
N LYS A 231 -30.76 -21.90 20.91
CA LYS A 231 -31.82 -22.42 20.04
C LYS A 231 -32.91 -23.14 20.85
N GLN A 232 -32.52 -23.96 21.83
CA GLN A 232 -33.46 -24.63 22.74
C GLN A 232 -34.20 -23.63 23.62
N ASP A 233 -33.50 -22.62 24.15
CA ASP A 233 -34.11 -21.56 24.96
C ASP A 233 -35.14 -20.76 24.15
N LEU A 234 -34.84 -20.44 22.88
CA LEU A 234 -35.78 -19.79 21.96
C LEU A 234 -36.98 -20.69 21.63
N GLN A 235 -36.73 -21.97 21.38
CA GLN A 235 -37.80 -22.93 21.10
C GLN A 235 -38.74 -23.07 22.30
N ALA A 236 -38.20 -23.20 23.51
CA ALA A 236 -39.00 -23.24 24.73
C ALA A 236 -39.79 -21.93 24.94
N CYS A 237 -39.22 -20.77 24.57
CA CYS A 237 -39.94 -19.50 24.61
C CYS A 237 -41.18 -19.53 23.70
N PHE A 238 -41.04 -20.02 22.47
CA PHE A 238 -42.15 -20.12 21.51
C PHE A 238 -43.20 -21.17 21.90
N GLU A 239 -42.77 -22.27 22.52
CA GLU A 239 -43.69 -23.32 23.04
C GLU A 239 -44.53 -22.82 24.22
N CYS A 240 -44.00 -21.88 25.01
CA CYS A 240 -44.73 -21.23 26.11
C CYS A 240 -45.61 -20.04 25.66
N THR A 241 -45.51 -19.61 24.41
CA THR A 241 -46.30 -18.50 23.87
C THR A 241 -47.70 -18.98 23.48
N ASP A 242 -48.72 -18.32 24.01
CA ASP A 242 -50.09 -18.48 23.53
C ASP A 242 -50.32 -17.62 22.28
N TRP A 243 -50.11 -18.22 21.11
CA TRP A 243 -50.24 -17.56 19.80
C TRP A 243 -51.68 -17.13 19.49
N SER A 244 -52.69 -17.77 20.11
CA SER A 244 -54.09 -17.45 19.87
C SER A 244 -54.46 -16.03 20.32
N ILE A 245 -53.74 -15.49 21.32
CA ILE A 245 -53.91 -14.12 21.81
C ILE A 245 -53.44 -13.10 20.76
N LEU A 246 -52.38 -13.42 20.01
CA LEU A 246 -51.86 -12.54 18.96
C LEU A 246 -52.80 -12.50 17.75
N GLU A 247 -53.41 -13.65 17.42
CA GLU A 247 -54.43 -13.74 16.36
C GLU A 247 -55.73 -13.03 16.75
N ALA A 248 -56.16 -13.15 18.01
CA ALA A 248 -57.41 -12.55 18.49
C ALA A 248 -57.32 -11.03 18.72
N ALA A 249 -56.12 -10.49 18.91
CA ALA A 249 -55.91 -9.07 19.22
C ALA A 249 -55.92 -8.15 17.98
N VAL A 250 -55.95 -8.73 16.77
CA VAL A 250 -55.64 -8.01 15.54
C VAL A 250 -56.77 -8.18 14.51
N THR A 251 -57.08 -7.11 13.77
CA THR A 251 -58.19 -7.10 12.80
C THR A 251 -57.77 -7.27 11.34
N ASP A 252 -56.49 -7.05 11.01
CA ASP A 252 -55.98 -7.19 9.65
C ASP A 252 -54.68 -8.03 9.57
N LEU A 253 -54.38 -8.55 8.36
CA LEU A 253 -53.25 -9.46 8.15
C LEU A 253 -51.88 -8.75 8.25
N ASP A 254 -51.83 -7.46 7.96
CA ASP A 254 -50.57 -6.70 7.97
C ASP A 254 -50.16 -6.40 9.42
N GLU A 255 -51.10 -5.97 10.25
CA GLU A 255 -50.96 -5.76 11.69
C GLU A 255 -50.63 -7.08 12.40
N LEU A 256 -51.18 -8.21 11.93
CA LEU A 256 -50.88 -9.52 12.50
C LEU A 256 -49.43 -9.90 12.19
N THR A 257 -49.01 -9.67 10.94
CA THR A 257 -47.64 -9.93 10.50
C THR A 257 -46.64 -9.05 11.26
N GLU A 258 -46.95 -7.77 11.47
CA GLU A 258 -46.11 -6.84 12.23
C GLU A 258 -46.02 -7.26 13.71
N THR A 259 -47.15 -7.61 14.32
CA THR A 259 -47.23 -8.02 15.73
C THR A 259 -46.46 -9.32 15.97
N VAL A 260 -46.67 -10.33 15.13
CA VAL A 260 -45.97 -11.62 15.23
C VAL A 260 -44.47 -11.43 14.97
N THR A 261 -44.09 -10.65 13.96
CA THR A 261 -42.67 -10.38 13.66
C THR A 261 -41.98 -9.64 14.81
N SER A 262 -42.67 -8.69 15.43
CA SER A 262 -42.18 -7.93 16.59
C SER A 262 -42.01 -8.84 17.80
N TYR A 263 -42.98 -9.73 18.06
CA TYR A 263 -42.90 -10.68 19.15
C TYR A 263 -41.78 -11.72 18.96
N ILE A 264 -41.63 -12.25 17.74
CA ILE A 264 -40.51 -13.13 17.39
C ILE A 264 -39.18 -12.42 17.64
N SER A 265 -39.05 -11.16 17.20
CA SER A 265 -37.84 -10.36 17.42
C SER A 265 -37.56 -10.16 18.91
N PHE A 266 -38.59 -9.91 19.72
CA PHE A 266 -38.50 -9.82 21.19
C PHE A 266 -37.99 -11.13 21.82
N CYS A 267 -38.57 -12.27 21.44
CA CYS A 267 -38.12 -13.58 21.91
C CYS A 267 -36.67 -13.86 21.52
N GLU A 268 -36.28 -13.51 20.29
CA GLU A 268 -34.89 -13.64 19.85
C GLU A 268 -33.93 -12.77 20.68
N ASP A 269 -34.31 -11.53 21.02
CA ASP A 269 -33.49 -10.62 21.81
C ASP A 269 -33.39 -11.04 23.27
N MET A 270 -34.45 -11.65 23.83
CA MET A 270 -34.46 -12.23 25.17
C MET A 270 -33.60 -13.48 25.27
N CYS A 271 -33.69 -14.38 24.29
CA CYS A 271 -33.06 -15.70 24.37
C CYS A 271 -31.64 -15.74 23.79
N ILE A 272 -31.29 -14.86 22.84
CA ILE A 272 -30.04 -14.95 22.10
C ILE A 272 -29.08 -13.83 22.51
N PRO A 273 -27.99 -14.15 23.23
CA PRO A 273 -27.03 -13.14 23.64
C PRO A 273 -26.34 -12.52 22.43
N THR A 274 -26.33 -11.20 22.42
CA THR A 274 -25.61 -10.41 21.42
C THR A 274 -24.14 -10.34 21.77
N ARG A 275 -23.26 -10.60 20.79
CA ARG A 275 -21.81 -10.41 20.96
C ARG A 275 -21.28 -9.36 20.00
N THR A 276 -20.51 -8.45 20.57
CA THR A 276 -19.79 -7.42 19.84
C THR A 276 -18.35 -7.86 19.61
N TYR A 277 -17.89 -7.77 18.37
CA TYR A 277 -16.49 -7.99 18.05
C TYR A 277 -15.97 -6.96 17.07
N LEU A 278 -14.70 -6.60 17.25
CA LEU A 278 -13.98 -5.73 16.33
C LEU A 278 -13.52 -6.56 15.14
N THR A 279 -13.90 -6.12 13.94
CA THR A 279 -13.38 -6.65 12.68
C THR A 279 -12.46 -5.63 12.05
N PHE A 280 -11.24 -6.04 11.70
CA PHE A 280 -10.30 -5.17 11.00
C PHE A 280 -10.44 -5.42 9.49
N ASN A 281 -10.44 -4.38 8.65
CA ASN A 281 -10.51 -4.56 7.19
C ASN A 281 -9.38 -5.43 6.63
N ASN A 282 -8.28 -5.58 7.36
CA ASN A 282 -7.13 -6.40 6.97
C ASN A 282 -7.21 -7.85 7.48
N ASP A 283 -8.28 -8.24 8.16
CA ASP A 283 -8.47 -9.61 8.61
C ASP A 283 -8.66 -10.51 7.39
N LYS A 284 -7.63 -11.30 7.12
CA LYS A 284 -7.65 -12.21 5.98
C LYS A 284 -8.74 -13.26 6.23
N PRO A 285 -9.60 -13.59 5.25
CA PRO A 285 -10.74 -14.50 5.45
C PRO A 285 -10.33 -15.92 5.86
N TRP A 286 -9.07 -16.30 5.59
CA TRP A 286 -8.48 -17.56 6.05
C TRP A 286 -7.85 -17.49 7.46
N PHE A 287 -7.84 -16.34 8.12
CA PHE A 287 -7.24 -16.15 9.44
C PHE A 287 -8.23 -16.46 10.57
N THR A 288 -8.25 -17.71 11.01
CA THR A 288 -9.22 -18.24 11.97
C THR A 288 -8.87 -17.95 13.45
N SER A 289 -9.81 -18.21 14.37
CA SER A 289 -9.56 -18.16 15.82
C SER A 289 -8.41 -19.08 16.25
N LYS A 290 -8.32 -20.28 15.67
CA LYS A 290 -7.20 -21.22 15.87
C LYS A 290 -5.86 -20.55 15.56
N LEU A 291 -5.76 -19.83 14.44
CA LEU A 291 -4.54 -19.10 14.07
C LEU A 291 -4.24 -17.92 15.01
N ARG A 292 -5.27 -17.25 15.55
CA ARG A 292 -5.10 -16.23 16.61
C ARG A 292 -4.48 -16.83 17.87
N HIS A 293 -4.98 -17.97 18.35
CA HIS A 293 -4.41 -18.65 19.51
C HIS A 293 -2.97 -19.11 19.28
N LEU A 294 -2.68 -19.69 18.11
CA LEU A 294 -1.30 -20.10 17.76
C LEU A 294 -0.35 -18.91 17.63
N ARG A 295 -0.82 -17.77 17.13
CA ARG A 295 -0.05 -16.53 17.12
C ARG A 295 0.23 -16.06 18.54
N GLN A 296 -0.77 -16.04 19.41
CA GLN A 296 -0.64 -15.64 20.81
C GLN A 296 0.38 -16.54 21.54
N ALA A 297 0.25 -17.86 21.44
CA ALA A 297 1.18 -18.82 22.04
C ALA A 297 2.63 -18.61 21.59
N LYS A 298 2.84 -18.26 20.31
CA LYS A 298 4.18 -17.93 19.77
C LYS A 298 4.71 -16.62 20.36
N GLU A 299 3.89 -15.58 20.51
CA GLU A 299 4.31 -14.32 21.15
C GLU A 299 4.57 -14.50 22.66
N ASP A 300 3.80 -15.35 23.34
CA ASP A 300 4.00 -15.67 24.76
C ASP A 300 5.32 -16.42 24.98
N ALA A 301 5.62 -17.43 24.16
CA ALA A 301 6.90 -18.13 24.19
C ALA A 301 8.10 -17.20 23.92
N PHE A 302 7.93 -16.20 23.03
CA PHE A 302 8.94 -15.18 22.78
C PHE A 302 9.17 -14.29 24.01
N ARG A 303 8.09 -13.79 24.63
CA ARG A 303 8.15 -12.93 25.82
C ARG A 303 8.78 -13.65 27.02
N ASN A 304 8.53 -14.95 27.15
CA ASN A 304 9.08 -15.77 28.23
C ASN A 304 10.54 -16.22 27.98
N GLY A 305 11.14 -15.89 26.82
CA GLY A 305 12.52 -16.22 26.50
C GLY A 305 12.79 -17.69 26.14
N ASP A 306 11.76 -18.54 26.08
CA ASP A 306 11.90 -19.95 25.73
C ASP A 306 12.06 -20.14 24.21
N ARG A 307 13.32 -20.30 23.77
CA ARG A 307 13.66 -20.50 22.37
C ARG A 307 13.10 -21.80 21.78
N VAL A 308 12.97 -22.86 22.58
CA VAL A 308 12.51 -24.16 22.10
C VAL A 308 11.00 -24.11 21.84
N LEU A 309 10.23 -23.64 22.82
CA LEU A 309 8.80 -23.42 22.68
C LEU A 309 8.48 -22.40 21.60
N TYR A 310 9.26 -21.32 21.46
CA TYR A 310 9.08 -20.35 20.39
C TYR A 310 9.22 -20.99 19.00
N ASN A 311 10.27 -21.80 18.80
CA ASN A 311 10.51 -22.46 17.51
C ASN A 311 9.40 -23.47 17.20
N GLN A 312 8.94 -24.24 18.19
CA GLN A 312 7.81 -25.16 18.05
C GLN A 312 6.52 -24.41 17.69
N ALA A 313 6.14 -23.38 18.45
CA ALA A 313 4.95 -22.58 18.22
C ALA A 313 4.98 -21.88 16.85
N ARG A 314 6.16 -21.39 16.42
CA ARG A 314 6.37 -20.79 15.09
C ARG A 314 6.15 -21.82 13.97
N ASN A 315 6.67 -23.03 14.12
CA ASN A 315 6.53 -24.09 13.12
C ASN A 315 5.07 -24.55 12.99
N ILE A 316 4.39 -24.72 14.12
CA ILE A 316 2.96 -25.08 14.16
C ILE A 316 2.13 -23.97 13.50
N LEU A 317 2.34 -22.70 13.88
CA LEU A 317 1.64 -21.57 13.28
C LEU A 317 1.83 -21.51 11.76
N ASN A 318 3.06 -21.65 11.28
CA ASN A 318 3.35 -21.62 9.84
C ASN A 318 2.68 -22.79 9.09
N LYS A 319 2.68 -24.00 9.66
CA LYS A 319 2.00 -25.16 9.09
C LYS A 319 0.50 -24.89 8.96
N GLU A 320 -0.13 -24.41 10.02
CA GLU A 320 -1.57 -24.14 10.05
C GLU A 320 -1.97 -22.98 9.14
N ILE A 321 -1.13 -21.94 9.00
CA ILE A 321 -1.36 -20.87 8.01
C ILE A 321 -1.40 -21.45 6.58
N ARG A 322 -0.49 -22.37 6.23
CA ARG A 322 -0.49 -22.99 4.89
C ARG A 322 -1.75 -23.82 4.67
N VAL A 323 -2.19 -24.58 5.68
CA VAL A 323 -3.43 -25.35 5.64
C VAL A 323 -4.64 -24.43 5.43
N ALA A 324 -4.75 -23.35 6.21
CA ALA A 324 -5.86 -22.41 6.14
C ALA A 324 -5.92 -21.69 4.78
N LYS A 325 -4.77 -21.26 4.24
CA LYS A 325 -4.69 -20.68 2.89
C LYS A 325 -5.17 -21.65 1.81
N ARG A 326 -4.73 -22.91 1.86
CA ARG A 326 -5.17 -23.94 0.90
C ARG A 326 -6.66 -24.24 1.01
N GLY A 327 -7.19 -24.32 2.24
CA GLY A 327 -8.63 -24.53 2.46
C GLY A 327 -9.47 -23.38 1.89
N TYR A 328 -8.99 -22.15 2.04
CA TYR A 328 -9.66 -20.98 1.46
C TYR A 328 -9.56 -20.94 -0.08
N ALA A 329 -8.41 -21.28 -0.66
CA ALA A 329 -8.27 -21.39 -2.12
C ALA A 329 -9.25 -22.42 -2.71
N LYS A 330 -9.34 -23.61 -2.11
CA LYS A 330 -10.33 -24.64 -2.51
C LYS A 330 -11.77 -24.16 -2.37
N LYS A 331 -12.08 -23.37 -1.34
CA LYS A 331 -13.41 -22.78 -1.15
C LYS A 331 -13.75 -21.80 -2.26
N LEU A 332 -12.80 -20.95 -2.66
CA LEU A 332 -12.96 -20.03 -3.79
C LEU A 332 -13.15 -20.81 -5.10
N GLU A 333 -12.30 -21.80 -5.38
CA GLU A 333 -12.45 -22.67 -6.56
C GLU A 333 -13.84 -23.31 -6.62
N LYS A 334 -14.35 -23.83 -5.49
CA LYS A 334 -15.69 -24.41 -5.43
C LYS A 334 -16.81 -23.39 -5.75
N GLN A 335 -16.63 -22.12 -5.39
CA GLN A 335 -17.58 -21.05 -5.74
C GLN A 335 -17.59 -20.73 -7.24
N PHE A 336 -16.50 -20.98 -7.96
CA PHE A 336 -16.45 -20.83 -9.41
C PHE A 336 -16.97 -22.07 -10.15
N LEU A 337 -16.83 -23.25 -9.55
CA LEU A 337 -17.32 -24.51 -10.12
C LEU A 337 -18.81 -24.76 -9.84
N SER A 338 -19.43 -24.01 -8.92
CA SER A 338 -20.88 -24.09 -8.72
C SER A 338 -21.60 -23.46 -9.90
N ASN A 339 -22.58 -24.17 -10.48
CA ASN A 339 -23.46 -23.67 -11.54
C ASN A 339 -24.50 -22.65 -11.01
N ASP A 340 -24.10 -21.84 -10.04
CA ASP A 340 -24.89 -20.81 -9.37
C ASP A 340 -24.23 -19.44 -9.61
N PRO A 341 -24.83 -18.58 -10.44
CA PRO A 341 -24.32 -17.24 -10.73
C PRO A 341 -24.09 -16.39 -9.46
N ALA A 342 -24.89 -16.59 -8.40
CA ALA A 342 -24.73 -15.85 -7.15
C ALA A 342 -23.44 -16.24 -6.42
N SER A 343 -23.09 -17.53 -6.42
CA SER A 343 -21.85 -18.06 -5.85
C SER A 343 -20.61 -17.60 -6.64
N VAL A 344 -20.69 -17.57 -7.97
CA VAL A 344 -19.63 -17.03 -8.84
C VAL A 344 -19.40 -15.54 -8.56
N TRP A 345 -20.49 -14.75 -8.49
CA TRP A 345 -20.42 -13.33 -8.19
C TRP A 345 -19.86 -13.06 -6.80
N LYS A 346 -20.21 -13.89 -5.81
CA LYS A 346 -19.64 -13.84 -4.46
C LYS A 346 -18.14 -14.14 -4.46
N GLY A 347 -17.68 -15.15 -5.21
CA GLY A 347 -16.26 -15.45 -5.38
C GLY A 347 -15.48 -14.29 -6.01
N LEU A 348 -16.08 -13.63 -7.03
CA LEU A 348 -15.48 -12.46 -7.67
C LEU A 348 -15.38 -11.27 -6.71
N LYS A 349 -16.40 -11.01 -5.88
CA LYS A 349 -16.34 -9.98 -4.83
C LYS A 349 -15.26 -10.27 -3.79
N ASP A 350 -15.13 -11.53 -3.38
CA ASP A 350 -14.13 -11.96 -2.40
C ASP A 350 -12.69 -11.78 -2.92
N ILE A 351 -12.45 -11.97 -4.23
CA ILE A 351 -11.13 -11.77 -4.87
C ILE A 351 -10.82 -10.29 -5.08
N THR A 352 -11.79 -9.53 -5.58
CA THR A 352 -11.62 -8.10 -5.92
C THR A 352 -11.70 -7.17 -4.70
N ILE A 353 -12.10 -7.70 -3.54
CA ILE A 353 -12.39 -6.93 -2.33
C ILE A 353 -13.47 -5.86 -2.62
N TYR A 354 -14.34 -6.14 -3.60
CA TYR A 354 -15.38 -5.23 -4.03
C TYR A 354 -16.48 -5.17 -2.98
N LYS A 355 -16.59 -4.02 -2.30
CA LYS A 355 -17.69 -3.74 -1.38
C LYS A 355 -18.80 -3.08 -2.16
N THR A 356 -19.94 -3.76 -2.27
CA THR A 356 -21.15 -3.16 -2.81
C THR A 356 -21.54 -2.00 -1.89
N PRO A 357 -21.74 -0.77 -2.40
CA PRO A 357 -22.32 0.30 -1.60
C PRO A 357 -23.60 -0.21 -0.95
N SER A 358 -23.81 0.10 0.33
CA SER A 358 -25.11 -0.15 0.96
C SER A 358 -26.19 0.51 0.09
N PRO A 359 -27.28 -0.20 -0.26
CA PRO A 359 -28.40 0.46 -0.93
C PRO A 359 -28.82 1.62 -0.03
N SER A 360 -28.81 2.83 -0.58
CA SER A 360 -29.49 3.96 0.05
C SER A 360 -30.92 3.52 0.28
N THR A 361 -31.41 3.65 1.51
CA THR A 361 -32.77 3.27 1.90
C THR A 361 -33.84 4.07 1.15
N GLU A 362 -33.45 5.09 0.39
CA GLU A 362 -34.23 5.63 -0.73
C GLU A 362 -34.08 4.70 -1.95
N ALA A 363 -34.58 3.47 -1.83
CA ALA A 363 -34.99 2.73 -3.02
C ALA A 363 -36.24 3.45 -3.53
N ASN A 364 -36.04 4.39 -4.47
CA ASN A 364 -37.12 5.06 -5.19
C ASN A 364 -38.13 3.98 -5.63
N GLN A 365 -39.34 3.99 -5.10
CA GLN A 365 -40.43 3.10 -5.53
C GLN A 365 -40.64 3.21 -7.05
N GLN A 366 -40.43 4.42 -7.58
CA GLN A 366 -40.37 4.73 -9.01
C GLN A 366 -39.26 4.00 -9.78
N LEU A 367 -38.12 3.73 -9.15
CA LEU A 367 -37.03 2.95 -9.77
C LEU A 367 -37.39 1.46 -9.82
N SER A 368 -38.02 0.92 -8.77
CA SER A 368 -38.52 -0.46 -8.81
C SER A 368 -39.65 -0.64 -9.82
N GLU A 369 -40.59 0.31 -9.90
CA GLU A 369 -41.67 0.33 -10.88
C GLU A 369 -41.14 0.49 -12.31
N GLY A 370 -40.20 1.41 -12.53
CA GLY A 370 -39.55 1.60 -13.84
C GLY A 370 -38.71 0.40 -14.29
N LEU A 371 -38.05 -0.31 -13.36
CA LEU A 371 -37.36 -1.56 -13.69
C LEU A 371 -38.35 -2.68 -14.00
N ASN A 372 -39.47 -2.77 -13.28
CA ASN A 372 -40.54 -3.72 -13.59
C ASN A 372 -41.13 -3.47 -14.99
N GLU A 373 -41.41 -2.22 -15.38
CA GLU A 373 -41.87 -1.91 -16.74
C GLU A 373 -40.83 -2.31 -17.80
N ILE A 374 -39.54 -2.04 -17.55
CA ILE A 374 -38.47 -2.34 -18.52
C ILE A 374 -38.26 -3.84 -18.71
N TYR A 375 -38.35 -4.64 -17.65
CA TYR A 375 -38.10 -6.08 -17.72
C TYR A 375 -39.37 -6.90 -18.03
N CYS A 376 -40.57 -6.42 -17.65
CA CYS A 376 -41.84 -7.05 -17.97
C CYS A 376 -42.41 -6.64 -19.34
N ARG A 377 -41.81 -5.67 -20.07
CA ARG A 377 -42.25 -5.26 -21.42
C ARG A 377 -42.25 -6.36 -22.48
N PHE A 378 -41.61 -7.50 -22.20
CA PHE A 378 -41.60 -8.67 -23.08
C PHE A 378 -42.61 -9.74 -22.67
N GLU A 379 -43.27 -9.59 -21.51
CA GLU A 379 -44.27 -10.53 -21.00
C GLU A 379 -45.72 -10.07 -21.24
N THR A 380 -45.94 -8.79 -21.51
CA THR A 380 -47.26 -8.28 -21.95
C THR A 380 -47.51 -8.63 -23.42
N ALA A 381 -47.89 -9.88 -23.65
CA ALA A 381 -48.53 -10.30 -24.88
C ALA A 381 -49.90 -9.60 -24.99
N GLY A 382 -49.93 -8.54 -25.80
CA GLY A 382 -51.17 -7.92 -26.27
C GLY A 382 -51.42 -6.53 -25.69
N LEU A 383 -50.92 -5.52 -26.38
CA LEU A 383 -51.68 -4.36 -26.86
C LEU A 383 -50.76 -3.57 -27.82
N THR A 384 -51.30 -3.28 -29.00
CA THR A 384 -50.63 -2.66 -30.15
C THR A 384 -49.95 -1.31 -29.81
N PRO A 385 -48.80 -0.99 -30.44
CA PRO A 385 -48.10 0.26 -30.19
C PRO A 385 -48.90 1.45 -30.75
N HIS A 386 -49.39 2.34 -29.88
CA HIS A 386 -49.75 3.69 -30.30
C HIS A 386 -48.46 4.49 -30.48
N ALA A 387 -48.30 5.04 -31.69
CA ALA A 387 -47.18 5.89 -32.07
C ALA A 387 -47.08 7.12 -31.14
N PRO A 388 -45.85 7.55 -30.75
CA PRO A 388 -45.67 8.83 -30.10
C PRO A 388 -45.89 9.94 -31.13
N SER A 389 -46.86 10.82 -30.86
CA SER A 389 -47.06 12.05 -31.62
C SER A 389 -45.81 12.93 -31.53
N GLU A 390 -45.41 13.45 -32.69
CA GLU A 390 -44.31 14.38 -32.88
C GLU A 390 -44.41 15.60 -31.95
N ASN A 391 -43.32 15.89 -31.25
CA ASN A 391 -42.90 17.24 -30.90
C ASN A 391 -41.40 17.24 -30.62
N LEU A 392 -40.62 17.16 -31.71
CA LEU A 392 -39.19 17.46 -31.70
C LEU A 392 -39.02 18.96 -31.98
N SER A 393 -38.73 19.76 -30.95
CA SER A 393 -38.02 21.03 -31.14
C SER A 393 -36.53 20.75 -30.90
N THR A 394 -35.83 20.46 -32.00
CA THR A 394 -34.37 20.35 -32.06
C THR A 394 -33.73 21.74 -31.97
N GLN A 395 -32.91 21.97 -30.95
CA GLN A 395 -31.78 22.89 -31.06
C GLN A 395 -30.46 22.14 -30.74
N PRO A 396 -29.44 22.22 -31.62
CA PRO A 396 -28.14 21.58 -31.40
C PRO A 396 -27.22 22.49 -30.57
N LEU A 397 -26.62 21.95 -29.51
CA LEU A 397 -25.56 22.61 -28.74
C LEU A 397 -24.19 22.13 -29.23
N THR A 398 -23.55 22.98 -30.04
CA THR A 398 -22.10 22.99 -30.28
C THR A 398 -21.33 23.58 -29.08
N PRO A 399 -20.04 23.20 -28.89
CA PRO A 399 -19.25 23.49 -27.69
C PRO A 399 -18.80 24.97 -27.57
N PRO A 400 -18.46 25.44 -26.36
CA PRO A 400 -18.15 26.86 -26.12
C PRO A 400 -16.74 27.24 -26.59
N ALA A 401 -16.65 28.30 -27.39
CA ALA A 401 -15.43 29.01 -27.72
C ALA A 401 -15.28 30.26 -26.82
N THR A 402 -14.05 30.50 -26.38
CA THR A 402 -13.57 31.59 -25.51
C THR A 402 -13.51 32.92 -26.29
N PRO A 403 -13.80 34.08 -25.66
CA PRO A 403 -13.78 35.36 -26.37
C PRO A 403 -12.36 35.98 -26.40
N PRO A 404 -11.94 36.60 -27.52
CA PRO A 404 -10.93 37.64 -27.50
C PRO A 404 -11.57 39.03 -27.41
N CYS A 405 -10.94 39.84 -26.57
CA CYS A 405 -11.09 41.27 -26.43
C CYS A 405 -10.68 41.99 -27.72
N THR A 406 -11.46 42.98 -28.16
CA THR A 406 -10.99 44.06 -29.03
C THR A 406 -11.48 45.39 -28.51
N SER A 407 -10.52 46.27 -28.32
CA SER A 407 -10.66 47.71 -28.13
C SER A 407 -11.19 48.38 -29.39
N ASP A 408 -11.89 49.50 -29.21
CA ASP A 408 -11.57 50.82 -29.81
C ASP A 408 -12.84 51.68 -29.91
N GLN A 409 -12.96 52.62 -28.96
CA GLN A 409 -13.12 54.06 -29.23
C GLN A 409 -12.84 54.87 -27.96
#